data_AF-A0A3E2H374-F1
#
_entry.id   AF-A0A3E2H374-F1
#
_cell.length_a   1.000
_cell.length_b   1.000
_cell.length_c   1.000
_cell.angle_alpha   90.00
_cell.angle_beta   90.00
_cell.angle_gamma   90.00
#
_symmetry.space_group_name_H-M   'P 1'
#
loop_
_entity.id
_entity.type
_entity.pdbx_description
1 polymer ?
#
loop_
_entity_poly.entity_id
_entity_poly.type
_entity_poly.pdbx_seq_one_letter_code
_entity_poly.pdbx_strand_id
1 'polypeptide(L)'
;MGKEAVVVIGAGVIGLSTALLLHESLPERFGITIVARELPGDESVDYATPWSGAHYRPIPDASPQGLREDSLAKKTYDHFKSYAKSNPDAGIRFMRGMDLLESPSQEYLKTVGHYADIDDFRVLSARELPYEVKWGATYTTWCANTPVYIEHLMRKFILKGGRIIRKSLENLDQAFTVKDNVRTVINCSGIGFDDPLCFIIRGQTCIVANEANETITRQNSDGTWTFVIPRPLHEGTIIGKTKEVRDQEASPRPETRQKLLEAGARAFPELLDANGKFRVIRDIVGRRPSRTGGIRLEAEVLENGRRVIHAYGAGGRGVEMSRGIAEAVLELFKSGGDVQQEKAML
;
A
#
# COMPACT_ATOMS: atom_id res chain seq x y z
N MET A 1 23.24 -23.02 20.75
CA MET A 1 22.74 -21.69 21.18
C MET A 1 21.37 -21.48 20.54
N GLY A 2 20.39 -20.93 21.27
CA GLY A 2 19.05 -20.67 20.73
C GLY A 2 19.08 -19.65 19.57
N LYS A 3 18.09 -19.69 18.68
CA LYS A 3 17.95 -18.70 17.60
C LYS A 3 17.79 -17.30 18.20
N GLU A 4 18.41 -16.29 17.59
CA GLU A 4 18.13 -14.88 17.88
C GLU A 4 16.74 -14.53 17.36
N ALA A 5 15.87 -14.03 18.23
CA ALA A 5 14.51 -13.72 17.85
C ALA A 5 14.43 -12.31 17.23
N VAL A 6 13.81 -12.22 16.06
CA VAL A 6 13.45 -10.95 15.41
C VAL A 6 11.94 -10.85 15.41
N VAL A 7 11.41 -9.78 16.00
CA VAL A 7 9.97 -9.56 16.11
C VAL A 7 9.54 -8.51 15.12
N VAL A 8 8.57 -8.84 14.26
CA VAL A 8 7.91 -7.88 13.35
C VAL A 8 6.54 -7.55 13.92
N ILE A 9 6.29 -6.28 14.20
CA ILE A 9 5.00 -5.81 14.72
C ILE A 9 4.07 -5.51 13.55
N GLY A 10 2.88 -6.09 13.58
CA GLY A 10 1.82 -5.87 12.58
C GLY A 10 1.86 -6.89 11.45
N ALA A 11 0.68 -7.39 11.07
CA ALA A 11 0.49 -8.31 9.97
C ALA A 11 -0.18 -7.63 8.76
N GLY A 12 0.01 -6.32 8.59
CA GLY A 12 -0.36 -5.62 7.34
C GLY A 12 0.60 -5.96 6.21
N VAL A 13 0.36 -5.41 5.02
CA VAL A 13 1.23 -5.67 3.85
C VAL A 13 2.71 -5.41 4.14
N ILE A 14 3.03 -4.31 4.84
CA ILE A 14 4.42 -3.96 5.17
C ILE A 14 5.03 -5.03 6.07
N GLY A 15 4.35 -5.41 7.16
CA GLY A 15 4.84 -6.40 8.11
C GLY A 15 4.99 -7.79 7.51
N LEU A 16 4.03 -8.24 6.70
CA LEU A 16 4.07 -9.53 6.03
C LEU A 16 5.15 -9.60 4.94
N SER A 17 5.27 -8.58 4.08
CA SER A 17 6.33 -8.50 3.07
C SER A 17 7.71 -8.48 3.72
N THR A 18 7.85 -7.75 4.83
CA THR A 18 9.08 -7.64 5.61
C THR A 18 9.46 -8.96 6.26
N ALA A 19 8.54 -9.58 7.00
CA ALA A 19 8.79 -10.83 7.69
C ALA A 19 9.15 -11.96 6.73
N LEU A 20 8.44 -12.07 5.60
CA LEU A 20 8.73 -13.06 4.58
C LEU A 20 10.12 -12.86 3.98
N LEU A 21 10.47 -11.62 3.59
CA LEU A 21 11.77 -11.32 2.99
C LEU A 21 12.93 -11.56 3.96
N LEU A 22 12.78 -11.17 5.23
CA LEU A 22 13.79 -11.44 6.26
C LEU A 22 14.00 -12.94 6.43
N HIS A 23 12.92 -13.71 6.46
CA HIS A 23 12.99 -15.17 6.59
C HIS A 23 13.66 -15.83 5.38
N GLU A 24 13.48 -15.28 4.19
CA GLU A 24 14.13 -15.77 2.96
C GLU A 24 15.61 -15.37 2.85
N SER A 25 16.00 -14.25 3.49
CA SER A 25 17.31 -13.63 3.26
C SER A 25 18.30 -13.80 4.41
N LEU A 26 17.81 -14.09 5.61
CA LEU A 26 18.66 -14.18 6.81
C LEU A 26 19.05 -15.63 7.12
N PRO A 27 20.24 -15.85 7.69
CA PRO A 27 20.65 -17.19 8.12
C PRO A 27 19.72 -17.78 9.18
N GLU A 28 19.63 -19.11 9.25
CA GLU A 28 18.71 -19.83 10.16
C GLU A 28 18.89 -19.52 11.65
N ARG A 29 20.01 -18.90 12.03
CA ARG A 29 20.25 -18.40 13.39
C ARG A 29 19.22 -17.35 13.82
N PHE A 30 18.54 -16.69 12.88
CA PHE A 30 17.47 -15.74 13.16
C PHE A 30 16.11 -16.43 13.10
N GLY A 31 15.29 -16.25 14.13
CA GLY A 31 13.91 -16.72 14.19
C GLY A 31 12.93 -15.56 14.04
N ILE A 32 12.28 -15.46 12.89
CA ILE A 32 11.33 -14.37 12.61
C ILE A 32 9.96 -14.69 13.22
N THR A 33 9.40 -13.75 13.98
CA THR A 33 8.06 -13.87 14.58
C THR A 33 7.26 -12.61 14.31
N ILE A 34 6.07 -12.74 13.75
CA ILE A 34 5.10 -11.64 13.64
C ILE A 34 4.30 -11.56 14.94
N VAL A 35 4.13 -10.36 15.48
CA VAL A 35 3.19 -10.08 16.58
C VAL A 35 2.19 -9.05 16.09
N ALA A 36 0.91 -9.41 16.08
CA ALA A 36 -0.13 -8.54 15.53
C ALA A 36 -1.47 -8.73 16.24
N ARG A 37 -2.26 -7.66 16.33
CA ARG A 37 -3.65 -7.70 16.81
C ARG A 37 -4.57 -8.26 15.73
N GLU A 38 -4.51 -7.68 14.54
CA GLU A 38 -5.20 -8.14 13.34
C GLU A 38 -4.32 -9.00 12.44
N LEU A 39 -4.93 -10.02 11.85
CA LEU A 39 -4.36 -10.93 10.87
C LEU A 39 -5.19 -10.91 9.58
N PRO A 40 -4.63 -11.36 8.44
CA PRO A 40 -5.41 -11.63 7.24
C PRO A 40 -6.68 -12.43 7.54
N GLY A 41 -7.83 -11.90 7.11
CA GLY A 41 -9.17 -12.42 7.42
C GLY A 41 -9.94 -11.61 8.46
N ASP A 42 -9.26 -10.80 9.28
CA ASP A 42 -9.93 -9.90 10.22
C ASP A 42 -10.47 -8.63 9.51
N GLU A 43 -11.64 -8.18 9.93
CA GLU A 43 -12.25 -6.92 9.47
C GLU A 43 -12.16 -5.86 10.58
N SER A 44 -11.21 -4.93 10.44
CA SER A 44 -11.02 -3.78 11.34
C SER A 44 -10.65 -2.56 10.52
N VAL A 45 -11.33 -1.42 10.72
CA VAL A 45 -11.05 -0.19 9.96
C VAL A 45 -9.63 0.33 10.13
N ASP A 46 -8.97 -0.02 11.24
CA ASP A 46 -7.57 0.31 11.53
C ASP A 46 -6.57 -0.70 10.93
N TYR A 47 -7.05 -1.85 10.47
CA TYR A 47 -6.27 -2.79 9.66
C TYR A 47 -6.37 -2.39 8.19
N ALA A 48 -5.55 -1.43 7.78
CA ALA A 48 -5.75 -0.69 6.53
C ALA A 48 -5.63 -1.52 5.24
N THR A 49 -4.84 -2.59 5.25
CA THR A 49 -4.49 -3.31 4.02
C THR A 49 -5.70 -3.94 3.30
N PRO A 50 -6.58 -4.73 3.95
CA PRO A 50 -7.79 -5.29 3.32
C PRO A 50 -8.69 -4.26 2.60
N TRP A 51 -8.68 -3.02 3.05
CA TRP A 51 -9.52 -1.93 2.52
C TRP A 51 -8.90 -1.17 1.35
N SER A 52 -7.62 -1.43 1.03
CA SER A 52 -6.92 -0.75 -0.04
C SER A 52 -7.40 -1.21 -1.42
N GLY A 53 -7.29 -0.35 -2.44
CA GLY A 53 -7.69 -0.65 -3.82
C GLY A 53 -7.20 -2.04 -4.29
N ALA A 54 -5.91 -2.27 -4.51
CA ALA A 54 -4.81 -1.31 -4.65
C ALA A 54 -4.24 -1.43 -6.06
N HIS A 55 -3.66 -0.35 -6.57
CA HIS A 55 -2.92 -0.36 -7.84
C HIS A 55 -1.58 0.33 -7.69
N TYR A 56 -0.69 0.14 -8.66
CA TYR A 56 0.43 1.07 -8.85
C TYR A 56 -0.01 2.21 -9.77
N ARG A 57 0.15 3.42 -9.28
CA ARG A 57 -0.14 4.62 -10.04
C ARG A 57 1.01 5.61 -9.84
N PRO A 58 1.69 6.04 -10.91
CA PRO A 58 2.78 7.00 -10.80
C PRO A 58 2.25 8.36 -10.36
N ILE A 59 2.91 8.94 -9.36
CA ILE A 59 2.57 10.27 -8.83
C ILE A 59 3.80 11.15 -9.02
N PRO A 60 3.79 12.03 -10.04
CA PRO A 60 4.83 13.04 -10.20
C PRO A 60 4.90 13.94 -8.96
N ASP A 61 6.00 13.82 -8.21
CA ASP A 61 6.33 14.60 -7.03
C ASP A 61 7.85 14.72 -6.93
N ALA A 62 8.36 15.94 -7.11
CA ALA A 62 9.79 16.24 -7.11
C ALA A 62 10.35 16.56 -5.71
N SER A 63 9.52 16.50 -4.66
CA SER A 63 9.99 16.66 -3.29
C SER A 63 10.91 15.51 -2.88
N PRO A 64 11.84 15.71 -1.92
CA PRO A 64 12.67 14.61 -1.41
C PRO A 64 11.85 13.42 -0.90
N GLN A 65 10.70 13.69 -0.27
CA GLN A 65 9.77 12.66 0.16
C GLN A 65 9.20 11.90 -1.05
N GLY A 66 8.70 12.63 -2.06
CA GLY A 66 8.12 12.06 -3.27
C GLY A 66 9.10 11.16 -4.02
N LEU A 67 10.34 11.62 -4.22
CA LEU A 67 11.40 10.86 -4.88
C LEU A 67 11.76 9.57 -4.11
N ARG A 68 11.85 9.65 -2.78
CA ARG A 68 12.13 8.48 -1.93
C ARG A 68 11.02 7.45 -2.02
N GLU A 69 9.77 7.88 -1.89
CA GLU A 69 8.61 6.98 -1.97
C GLU A 69 8.41 6.41 -3.38
N ASP A 70 8.69 7.19 -4.44
CA ASP A 70 8.70 6.72 -5.82
C ASP A 70 9.72 5.60 -6.05
N SER A 71 10.93 5.74 -5.50
CA SER A 71 11.96 4.68 -5.55
C SER A 71 11.49 3.38 -4.89
N LEU A 72 10.83 3.45 -3.73
CA LEU A 72 10.24 2.28 -3.05
C LEU A 72 9.10 1.65 -3.86
N ALA A 73 8.30 2.48 -4.52
CA ALA A 73 7.20 2.03 -5.37
C ALA A 73 7.72 1.32 -6.64
N LYS A 74 8.77 1.84 -7.28
CA LYS A 74 9.45 1.22 -8.42
C LYS A 74 10.03 -0.16 -8.09
N LYS A 75 10.75 -0.29 -6.96
CA LYS A 75 11.22 -1.60 -6.46
C LYS A 75 10.07 -2.60 -6.31
N THR A 76 8.90 -2.13 -5.86
CA THR A 76 7.70 -2.97 -5.70
C THR A 76 7.07 -3.34 -7.04
N TYR A 77 7.00 -2.41 -7.98
CA TYR A 77 6.55 -2.66 -9.35
C TYR A 77 7.39 -3.76 -10.02
N ASP A 78 8.71 -3.63 -9.98
CA ASP A 78 9.65 -4.60 -10.59
C ASP A 78 9.51 -5.99 -9.96
N HIS A 79 9.39 -6.03 -8.63
CA HIS A 79 9.14 -7.28 -7.94
C HIS A 79 7.82 -7.90 -8.39
N PHE A 80 6.72 -7.14 -8.43
CA PHE A 80 5.41 -7.67 -8.81
C PHE A 80 5.39 -8.18 -10.25
N LYS A 81 6.15 -7.55 -11.16
CA LYS A 81 6.27 -7.97 -12.57
C LYS A 81 6.75 -9.41 -12.73
N SER A 82 7.65 -9.85 -11.85
CA SER A 82 8.11 -11.25 -11.80
C SER A 82 7.27 -12.10 -10.85
N TYR A 83 6.87 -11.56 -9.70
CA TYR A 83 6.15 -12.28 -8.66
C TYR A 83 4.78 -12.79 -9.13
N ALA A 84 4.01 -11.94 -9.84
CA ALA A 84 2.69 -12.29 -10.34
C ALA A 84 2.73 -13.40 -11.40
N LYS A 85 3.83 -13.50 -12.16
CA LYS A 85 4.03 -14.59 -13.14
C LYS A 85 4.26 -15.92 -12.45
N SER A 86 5.05 -15.93 -11.38
CA SER A 86 5.40 -17.15 -10.64
C SER A 86 4.39 -17.54 -9.57
N ASN A 87 3.49 -16.62 -9.19
CA ASN A 87 2.48 -16.81 -8.13
C ASN A 87 1.13 -16.26 -8.61
N PRO A 88 0.47 -16.92 -9.57
CA PRO A 88 -0.80 -16.44 -10.12
C PRO A 88 -1.94 -16.39 -9.08
N ASP A 89 -1.79 -17.12 -7.98
CA ASP A 89 -2.69 -17.15 -6.83
C ASP A 89 -2.48 -15.98 -5.85
N ALA A 90 -1.45 -15.15 -6.04
CA ALA A 90 -1.14 -14.04 -5.14
C ALA A 90 -2.13 -12.87 -5.22
N GLY A 91 -3.11 -12.92 -6.13
CA GLY A 91 -4.09 -11.85 -6.29
C GLY A 91 -3.54 -10.58 -6.94
N ILE A 92 -2.38 -10.63 -7.61
CA ILE A 92 -1.80 -9.52 -8.36
C ILE A 92 -1.97 -9.79 -9.85
N ARG A 93 -2.47 -8.81 -10.61
CA ARG A 93 -2.61 -8.91 -12.07
C ARG A 93 -2.11 -7.65 -12.74
N PHE A 94 -1.25 -7.82 -13.73
CA PHE A 94 -0.86 -6.73 -14.63
C PHE A 94 -1.95 -6.47 -15.68
N MET A 95 -2.19 -5.20 -15.97
CA MET A 95 -3.23 -4.72 -16.87
C MET A 95 -2.92 -3.29 -17.33
N ARG A 96 -3.74 -2.74 -18.21
CA ARG A 96 -3.64 -1.33 -18.60
C ARG A 96 -4.06 -0.42 -17.44
N GLY A 97 -3.31 0.66 -17.25
CA GLY A 97 -3.60 1.76 -16.35
C GLY A 97 -3.73 3.06 -17.14
N MET A 98 -4.62 3.95 -16.70
CA MET A 98 -4.82 5.25 -17.34
C MET A 98 -5.02 6.36 -16.31
N ASP A 99 -4.38 7.50 -16.57
CA ASP A 99 -4.57 8.74 -15.82
C ASP A 99 -5.19 9.80 -16.73
N LEU A 100 -6.23 10.45 -16.22
CA LEU A 100 -6.99 11.49 -16.92
C LEU A 100 -7.08 12.73 -16.03
N LEU A 101 -6.60 13.87 -16.51
CA LEU A 101 -6.49 15.10 -15.76
C LEU A 101 -7.12 16.27 -16.51
N GLU A 102 -8.11 16.92 -15.89
CA GLU A 102 -8.75 18.14 -16.42
C GLU A 102 -7.90 19.40 -16.14
N SER A 103 -7.12 19.38 -15.08
CA SER A 103 -6.20 20.46 -14.66
C SER A 103 -4.83 19.87 -14.26
N PRO A 104 -4.01 19.42 -15.22
CA PRO A 104 -2.70 18.81 -14.92
C PRO A 104 -1.74 19.85 -14.30
N SER A 105 -0.98 19.41 -13.30
CA SER A 105 0.11 20.23 -12.75
C SER A 105 1.30 20.31 -13.71
N GLN A 106 2.24 21.21 -13.44
CA GLN A 106 3.45 21.36 -14.26
C GLN A 106 4.30 20.08 -14.27
N GLU A 107 4.28 19.32 -13.17
CA GLU A 107 4.97 18.04 -13.05
C GLU A 107 4.41 17.01 -14.04
N TYR A 108 3.07 16.96 -14.24
CA TYR A 108 2.42 16.11 -15.26
C TYR A 108 2.73 16.56 -16.69
N LEU A 109 2.80 17.88 -16.92
CA LEU A 109 3.10 18.41 -18.25
C LEU A 109 4.55 18.21 -18.67
N LYS A 110 5.48 18.12 -17.70
CA LYS A 110 6.91 17.89 -17.93
C LYS A 110 7.28 16.40 -17.98
N THR A 111 6.34 15.48 -17.79
CA THR A 111 6.71 14.10 -17.46
C THR A 111 7.13 13.27 -18.67
N VAL A 112 8.42 12.94 -18.69
CA VAL A 112 8.93 11.63 -19.11
C VAL A 112 9.41 10.85 -17.87
N GLY A 113 10.09 11.50 -16.90
CA GLY A 113 10.82 10.82 -15.81
C GLY A 113 10.03 9.91 -14.85
N HIS A 114 8.90 10.33 -14.29
CA HIS A 114 8.13 9.50 -13.33
C HIS A 114 7.44 8.29 -14.00
N TYR A 115 7.26 8.34 -15.31
CA TYR A 115 6.71 7.25 -16.09
C TYR A 115 7.76 6.54 -16.98
N ALA A 116 9.02 7.02 -16.97
CA ALA A 116 10.05 6.60 -17.93
C ALA A 116 10.34 5.11 -17.85
N ASP A 117 10.25 4.54 -16.64
CA ASP A 117 10.59 3.16 -16.35
C ASP A 117 9.35 2.24 -16.36
N ILE A 118 8.19 2.75 -16.79
CA ILE A 118 6.93 2.01 -16.79
C ILE A 118 6.67 1.47 -18.18
N ASP A 119 6.34 0.18 -18.23
CA ASP A 119 6.07 -0.52 -19.48
C ASP A 119 4.90 0.14 -20.24
N ASP A 120 5.03 0.21 -21.56
CA ASP A 120 4.00 0.70 -22.48
C ASP A 120 3.49 2.13 -22.19
N PHE A 121 4.27 2.94 -21.46
CA PHE A 121 3.90 4.32 -21.18
C PHE A 121 3.81 5.16 -22.46
N ARG A 122 2.68 5.85 -22.61
CA ARG A 122 2.52 6.92 -23.60
C ARG A 122 1.51 7.97 -23.13
N VAL A 123 1.75 9.20 -23.55
CA VAL A 123 0.78 10.29 -23.43
C VAL A 123 -0.29 10.12 -24.52
N LEU A 124 -1.55 10.33 -24.15
CA LEU A 124 -2.69 10.27 -25.06
C LEU A 124 -2.70 11.50 -25.98
N SER A 125 -3.04 11.29 -27.25
CA SER A 125 -3.26 12.38 -28.19
C SER A 125 -4.58 13.12 -27.90
N ALA A 126 -4.71 14.35 -28.37
CA ALA A 126 -5.94 15.15 -28.19
C ALA A 126 -7.22 14.45 -28.72
N ARG A 127 -7.10 13.51 -29.67
CA ARG A 127 -8.24 12.74 -30.21
C ARG A 127 -8.66 11.57 -29.33
N GLU A 128 -7.77 11.11 -28.45
CA GLU A 128 -8.03 10.02 -27.50
C GLU A 128 -8.54 10.51 -26.15
N LEU A 129 -8.41 11.82 -25.87
CA LEU A 129 -8.83 12.40 -24.60
C LEU A 129 -10.37 12.43 -24.50
N PRO A 130 -10.93 11.96 -23.37
CA PRO A 130 -12.34 12.16 -23.06
C PRO A 130 -12.69 13.65 -22.92
N TYR A 131 -13.98 13.95 -22.95
CA TYR A 131 -14.49 15.31 -22.73
C TYR A 131 -13.93 15.92 -21.43
N GLU A 132 -13.53 17.20 -21.51
CA GLU A 132 -12.91 18.03 -20.45
C GLU A 132 -11.48 17.65 -20.01
N VAL A 133 -10.97 16.49 -20.42
CA VAL A 133 -9.61 16.07 -20.07
C VAL A 133 -8.59 16.86 -20.90
N LYS A 134 -7.60 17.47 -20.22
CA LYS A 134 -6.53 18.25 -20.86
C LYS A 134 -5.21 17.48 -20.97
N TRP A 135 -5.01 16.47 -20.14
CA TRP A 135 -3.85 15.58 -20.21
C TRP A 135 -4.28 14.18 -19.82
N GLY A 136 -3.75 13.19 -20.52
CA GLY A 136 -3.91 11.81 -20.11
C GLY A 136 -2.76 10.95 -20.57
N ALA A 137 -2.56 9.83 -19.88
CA ALA A 137 -1.55 8.85 -20.23
C ALA A 137 -2.05 7.44 -19.98
N THR A 138 -1.54 6.50 -20.76
CA THR A 138 -1.76 5.07 -20.56
C THR A 138 -0.43 4.37 -20.37
N TYR A 139 -0.45 3.28 -19.59
CA TYR A 139 0.73 2.49 -19.27
C TYR A 139 0.31 1.09 -18.81
N THR A 140 1.25 0.16 -18.72
CA THR A 140 1.03 -1.13 -18.06
C THR A 140 1.28 -0.97 -16.55
N THR A 141 0.36 -1.49 -15.75
CA THR A 141 0.44 -1.44 -14.28
C THR A 141 -0.14 -2.70 -13.65
N TRP A 142 -0.13 -2.81 -12.33
CA TRP A 142 -0.79 -3.88 -11.59
C TRP A 142 -1.96 -3.37 -10.76
N CYS A 143 -2.97 -4.24 -10.60
CA CYS A 143 -3.93 -4.16 -9.51
C CYS A 143 -3.79 -5.40 -8.61
N ALA A 144 -4.06 -5.22 -7.32
CA ALA A 144 -3.98 -6.25 -6.31
C ALA A 144 -5.33 -6.43 -5.60
N ASN A 145 -5.76 -7.69 -5.49
CA ASN A 145 -6.77 -8.13 -4.54
C ASN A 145 -6.06 -8.22 -3.19
N THR A 146 -6.21 -7.18 -2.39
CA THR A 146 -5.36 -6.97 -1.22
C THR A 146 -5.64 -7.94 -0.07
N PRO A 147 -6.89 -8.38 0.21
CA PRO A 147 -7.14 -9.51 1.11
C PRO A 147 -6.45 -10.81 0.67
N VAL A 148 -6.57 -11.19 -0.61
CA VAL A 148 -5.92 -12.41 -1.12
C VAL A 148 -4.40 -12.30 -1.01
N TYR A 149 -3.83 -11.15 -1.37
CA TYR A 149 -2.39 -10.95 -1.36
C TYR A 149 -1.79 -11.10 0.04
N ILE A 150 -2.38 -10.49 1.07
CA ILE A 150 -1.86 -10.63 2.43
C ILE A 150 -2.03 -12.04 2.99
N GLU A 151 -3.10 -12.74 2.64
CA GLU A 151 -3.23 -14.14 3.03
C GLU A 151 -2.18 -15.02 2.32
N HIS A 152 -1.90 -14.76 1.04
CA HIS A 152 -0.84 -15.45 0.30
C HIS A 152 0.53 -15.25 0.97
N LEU A 153 0.88 -14.01 1.34
CA LEU A 153 2.13 -13.71 2.06
C LEU A 153 2.18 -14.43 3.42
N MET A 154 1.09 -14.39 4.18
CA MET A 154 1.00 -15.05 5.49
C MET A 154 1.19 -16.57 5.36
N ARG A 155 0.51 -17.21 4.41
CA ARG A 155 0.64 -18.66 4.16
C ARG A 155 2.08 -19.03 3.83
N LYS A 156 2.73 -18.28 2.94
CA LYS A 156 4.14 -18.51 2.58
C LYS A 156 5.09 -18.33 3.76
N PHE A 157 4.86 -17.31 4.60
CA PHE A 157 5.65 -17.09 5.80
C PHE A 157 5.53 -18.26 6.79
N ILE A 158 4.31 -18.73 7.05
CA ILE A 158 4.05 -19.87 7.94
C ILE A 158 4.67 -21.16 7.38
N LEU A 159 4.50 -21.45 6.10
CA LEU A 159 5.03 -22.66 5.46
C LEU A 159 6.56 -22.74 5.49
N LYS A 160 7.24 -21.60 5.55
CA LYS A 160 8.70 -21.54 5.72
C LYS A 160 9.14 -21.70 7.19
N GLY A 161 8.21 -21.87 8.12
CA GLY A 161 8.48 -22.01 9.56
C GLY A 161 8.42 -20.69 10.34
N GLY A 162 7.93 -19.62 9.73
CA GLY A 162 7.61 -18.37 10.41
C GLY A 162 6.53 -18.57 11.47
N ARG A 163 6.61 -17.79 12.56
CA ARG A 163 5.63 -17.86 13.67
C ARG A 163 4.84 -16.57 13.77
N ILE A 164 3.56 -16.69 14.09
CA ILE A 164 2.67 -15.55 14.32
C ILE A 164 2.09 -15.67 15.73
N ILE A 165 2.15 -14.58 16.48
CA ILE A 165 1.54 -14.45 17.81
C ILE A 165 0.45 -13.38 17.68
N ARG A 166 -0.80 -13.78 17.87
CA ARG A 166 -1.91 -12.82 17.93
C ARG A 166 -1.91 -12.15 19.30
N LYS A 167 -1.53 -10.87 19.35
CA LYS A 167 -1.46 -10.07 20.58
C LYS A 167 -1.55 -8.59 20.26
N SER A 168 -2.34 -7.86 21.06
CA SER A 168 -2.30 -6.39 21.06
C SER A 168 -1.14 -5.93 21.95
N LEU A 169 -0.31 -5.03 21.44
CA LEU A 169 0.75 -4.39 22.18
C LEU A 169 0.30 -2.98 22.56
N GLU A 170 0.56 -2.57 23.79
CA GLU A 170 0.24 -1.21 24.26
C GLU A 170 1.36 -0.24 23.92
N ASN A 171 2.60 -0.73 23.89
CA ASN A 171 3.79 0.04 23.55
C ASN A 171 4.82 -0.85 22.84
N LEU A 172 5.85 -0.21 22.30
CA LEU A 172 6.93 -0.86 21.57
C LEU A 172 7.72 -1.84 22.46
N ASP A 173 7.94 -1.51 23.74
CA ASP A 173 8.77 -2.31 24.65
C ASP A 173 8.21 -3.71 24.89
N GLN A 174 6.89 -3.86 24.90
CA GLN A 174 6.23 -5.17 25.02
C GLN A 174 6.67 -6.14 23.92
N ALA A 175 7.05 -5.65 22.72
CA ALA A 175 7.53 -6.50 21.63
C ALA A 175 8.84 -7.23 21.96
N PHE A 176 9.70 -6.66 22.80
CA PHE A 176 10.96 -7.31 23.23
C PHE A 176 10.75 -8.44 24.24
N THR A 177 9.55 -8.52 24.83
CA THR A 177 9.22 -9.49 25.90
C THR A 177 8.37 -10.65 25.41
N VAL A 178 7.92 -10.63 24.15
CA VAL A 178 7.06 -11.67 23.58
C VAL A 178 7.75 -13.03 23.43
N LYS A 179 9.08 -13.02 23.39
CA LYS A 179 9.94 -14.20 23.32
C LYS A 179 11.26 -13.92 24.02
N ASP A 180 11.98 -14.98 24.38
CA ASP A 180 13.36 -14.87 24.83
C ASP A 180 14.28 -14.44 23.68
N ASN A 181 15.38 -13.78 24.02
CA ASN A 181 16.46 -13.41 23.09
C ASN A 181 16.01 -12.53 21.90
N VAL A 182 15.04 -11.63 22.13
CA VAL A 182 14.66 -10.60 21.15
C VAL A 182 15.66 -9.45 21.23
N ARG A 183 16.51 -9.32 20.20
CA ARG A 183 17.45 -8.19 20.06
C ARG A 183 16.97 -7.12 19.09
N THR A 184 16.18 -7.51 18.10
CA THR A 184 15.68 -6.61 17.06
C THR A 184 14.16 -6.68 16.96
N VAL A 185 13.52 -5.52 17.03
CA VAL A 185 12.10 -5.32 16.75
C VAL A 185 11.96 -4.51 15.47
N ILE A 186 11.01 -4.88 14.62
CA ILE A 186 10.69 -4.17 13.39
C ILE A 186 9.26 -3.67 13.52
N ASN A 187 9.10 -2.36 13.63
CA ASN A 187 7.83 -1.70 13.88
C ASN A 187 7.11 -1.40 12.56
N CYS A 188 6.23 -2.33 12.14
CA CYS A 188 5.31 -2.18 11.01
C CYS A 188 3.86 -1.98 11.48
N SER A 189 3.66 -1.38 12.65
CA SER A 189 2.34 -1.17 13.29
C SER A 189 1.38 -0.25 12.51
N GLY A 190 1.90 0.47 11.51
CA GLY A 190 1.17 1.53 10.80
C GLY A 190 1.21 2.87 11.53
N ILE A 191 0.97 2.88 12.85
CA ILE A 191 0.78 4.09 13.66
C ILE A 191 1.97 4.49 14.55
N GLY A 192 2.97 3.62 14.70
CA GLY A 192 4.24 3.98 15.33
C GLY A 192 4.33 3.90 16.86
N PHE A 193 3.23 3.61 17.58
CA PHE A 193 3.10 3.70 19.05
C PHE A 193 3.38 5.11 19.57
N ASP A 194 2.35 5.97 19.55
CA ASP A 194 2.39 7.36 20.01
C ASP A 194 3.31 8.31 19.22
N ASP A 195 3.64 8.00 17.96
CA ASP A 195 4.30 8.99 17.09
C ASP A 195 3.33 10.18 16.86
N PRO A 196 3.64 11.39 17.35
CA PRO A 196 2.74 12.54 17.26
C PRO A 196 2.55 13.05 15.82
N LEU A 197 3.43 12.62 14.90
CA LEU A 197 3.32 12.92 13.48
C LEU A 197 2.37 11.95 12.77
N CYS A 198 1.98 10.84 13.39
CA CYS A 198 1.02 9.91 12.84
C CYS A 198 -0.42 10.42 12.99
N PHE A 199 -1.23 10.20 11.96
CA PHE A 199 -2.65 10.52 11.93
C PHE A 199 -3.37 9.62 10.92
N ILE A 200 -4.69 9.52 11.04
CA ILE A 200 -5.49 8.73 10.11
C ILE A 200 -6.04 9.58 8.97
N ILE A 201 -6.17 8.97 7.79
CA ILE A 201 -7.00 9.50 6.70
C ILE A 201 -8.04 8.44 6.35
N ARG A 202 -9.30 8.68 6.76
CA ARG A 202 -10.42 7.81 6.40
C ARG A 202 -10.64 7.82 4.90
N GLY A 203 -10.94 6.64 4.37
CA GLY A 203 -11.29 6.42 2.99
C GLY A 203 -12.51 5.51 2.90
N GLN A 204 -13.55 6.00 2.24
CA GLN A 204 -14.67 5.20 1.83
C GLN A 204 -14.61 4.96 0.31
N THR A 205 -14.85 3.72 -0.07
CA THR A 205 -15.00 3.26 -1.45
C THR A 205 -16.15 2.25 -1.53
N CYS A 206 -16.50 1.80 -2.74
CA CYS A 206 -17.53 0.80 -2.96
C CYS A 206 -16.99 -0.30 -3.88
N ILE A 207 -17.24 -1.57 -3.56
CA ILE A 207 -17.06 -2.66 -4.52
C ILE A 207 -18.36 -2.80 -5.31
N VAL A 208 -18.23 -2.88 -6.63
CA VAL A 208 -19.31 -3.14 -7.57
C VAL A 208 -19.01 -4.41 -8.36
N ALA A 209 -20.06 -5.11 -8.78
CA ALA A 209 -19.93 -6.33 -9.57
C ALA A 209 -19.57 -6.07 -11.03
N ASN A 210 -19.67 -4.82 -11.48
CA ASN A 210 -19.32 -4.40 -12.83
C ASN A 210 -17.82 -4.58 -13.04
N GLU A 211 -17.43 -5.31 -14.09
CA GLU A 211 -16.05 -5.67 -14.32
C GLU A 211 -15.32 -4.61 -15.14
N ALA A 212 -14.30 -3.99 -14.54
CA ALA A 212 -13.33 -3.20 -15.29
C ALA A 212 -12.14 -4.09 -15.71
N ASN A 213 -11.64 -3.89 -16.93
CA ASN A 213 -10.47 -4.61 -17.45
C ASN A 213 -9.16 -3.83 -17.29
N GLU A 214 -9.27 -2.57 -16.86
CA GLU A 214 -8.18 -1.64 -16.66
C GLU A 214 -8.44 -0.79 -15.42
N THR A 215 -7.38 -0.18 -14.89
CA THR A 215 -7.53 0.80 -13.82
C THR A 215 -7.43 2.21 -14.38
N ILE A 216 -8.37 3.07 -13.98
CA ILE A 216 -8.44 4.44 -14.48
C ILE A 216 -8.57 5.37 -13.29
N THR A 217 -7.76 6.42 -13.26
CA THR A 217 -7.92 7.54 -12.32
C THR A 217 -8.24 8.81 -13.10
N ARG A 218 -9.37 9.44 -12.79
CA ARG A 218 -9.77 10.74 -13.33
C ARG A 218 -9.70 11.79 -12.24
N GLN A 219 -8.98 12.88 -12.49
CA GLN A 219 -8.90 14.05 -11.61
C GLN A 219 -9.57 15.24 -12.28
N ASN A 220 -10.57 15.79 -11.60
CA ASN A 220 -11.39 16.87 -12.10
C ASN A 220 -10.78 18.23 -11.73
N SER A 221 -11.21 19.27 -12.46
CA SER A 221 -10.72 20.64 -12.26
C SER A 221 -11.10 21.24 -10.90
N ASP A 222 -12.15 20.73 -10.24
CA ASP A 222 -12.59 21.14 -8.90
C ASP A 222 -11.80 20.47 -7.74
N GLY A 223 -10.77 19.68 -8.07
CA GLY A 223 -9.94 18.96 -7.11
C GLY A 223 -10.52 17.63 -6.63
N THR A 224 -11.73 17.26 -7.07
CA THR A 224 -12.25 15.90 -6.87
C THR A 224 -11.54 14.93 -7.81
N TRP A 225 -11.46 13.66 -7.42
CA TRP A 225 -11.04 12.59 -8.32
C TRP A 225 -11.94 11.38 -8.13
N THR A 226 -12.01 10.55 -9.15
CA THR A 226 -12.66 9.24 -9.09
C THR A 226 -11.76 8.22 -9.76
N PHE A 227 -11.82 6.98 -9.29
CA PHE A 227 -11.12 5.87 -9.94
C PHE A 227 -11.95 4.61 -10.01
N VAL A 228 -11.52 3.73 -10.91
CA VAL A 228 -11.88 2.31 -10.97
C VAL A 228 -10.63 1.47 -10.76
N ILE A 229 -10.70 0.51 -9.83
CA ILE A 229 -9.61 -0.43 -9.55
C ILE A 229 -10.20 -1.85 -9.56
N PRO A 230 -10.04 -2.62 -10.64
CA PRO A 230 -10.51 -4.00 -10.67
C PRO A 230 -9.64 -4.89 -9.77
N ARG A 231 -10.28 -5.61 -8.85
CA ARG A 231 -9.61 -6.59 -7.99
C ARG A 231 -9.55 -7.95 -8.71
N PRO A 232 -8.35 -8.52 -8.92
CA PRO A 232 -8.20 -9.85 -9.51
C PRO A 232 -8.93 -10.94 -8.71
N LEU A 233 -9.11 -12.11 -9.35
CA LEU A 233 -9.76 -13.29 -8.76
C LEU A 233 -11.22 -13.05 -8.35
N HIS A 234 -11.96 -12.30 -9.19
CA HIS A 234 -13.42 -12.14 -9.13
C HIS A 234 -13.98 -11.46 -7.86
N GLU A 235 -13.23 -10.57 -7.20
CA GLU A 235 -13.77 -9.79 -6.07
C GLU A 235 -14.60 -8.57 -6.53
N GLY A 236 -14.50 -8.19 -7.81
CA GLY A 236 -15.21 -7.06 -8.40
C GLY A 236 -14.32 -5.84 -8.59
N THR A 237 -14.95 -4.68 -8.83
CA THR A 237 -14.26 -3.42 -9.11
C THR A 237 -14.49 -2.43 -8.00
N ILE A 238 -13.45 -1.77 -7.52
CA ILE A 238 -13.57 -0.67 -6.57
C ILE A 238 -13.85 0.63 -7.32
N ILE A 239 -14.92 1.32 -6.91
CA ILE A 239 -15.21 2.72 -7.23
C ILE A 239 -14.83 3.58 -6.01
N GLY A 240 -13.97 4.57 -6.22
CA GLY A 240 -13.49 5.42 -5.14
C GLY A 240 -13.18 6.84 -5.58
N LYS A 241 -12.87 7.76 -4.66
CA LYS A 241 -12.66 7.56 -3.20
C LYS A 241 -12.94 8.83 -2.41
N THR A 242 -12.98 8.69 -1.08
CA THR A 242 -12.78 9.83 -0.14
C THR A 242 -11.33 9.92 0.40
N LYS A 243 -10.96 11.13 0.83
CA LYS A 243 -9.81 11.43 1.72
C LYS A 243 -10.31 12.34 2.84
N GLU A 244 -10.67 11.76 3.98
CA GLU A 244 -11.19 12.50 5.13
C GLU A 244 -10.14 12.46 6.25
N VAL A 245 -9.39 13.56 6.40
CA VAL A 245 -8.27 13.66 7.36
C VAL A 245 -8.81 13.68 8.78
N ARG A 246 -8.24 12.83 9.67
CA ARG A 246 -8.59 12.70 11.09
C ARG A 246 -10.04 12.28 11.38
N ASP A 247 -10.77 11.85 10.39
CA ASP A 247 -12.14 11.36 10.56
C ASP A 247 -12.14 9.94 11.15
N GLN A 248 -12.78 9.80 12.31
CA GLN A 248 -12.83 8.57 13.10
C GLN A 248 -14.10 7.75 12.84
N GLU A 249 -14.97 8.11 11.88
CA GLU A 249 -16.15 7.30 11.61
C GLU A 249 -15.76 5.94 11.01
N ALA A 250 -16.17 4.86 11.67
CA ALA A 250 -15.88 3.50 11.24
C ALA A 250 -16.93 2.96 10.25
N SER A 251 -18.15 3.47 10.31
CA SER A 251 -19.27 3.03 9.48
C SER A 251 -19.26 3.72 8.11
N PRO A 252 -19.75 3.05 7.04
CA PRO A 252 -19.94 3.71 5.76
C PRO A 252 -21.07 4.73 5.83
N ARG A 253 -20.88 5.85 5.13
CA ARG A 253 -21.89 6.90 4.93
C ARG A 253 -22.69 6.63 3.65
N PRO A 254 -24.02 6.41 3.71
CA PRO A 254 -24.83 6.14 2.52
C PRO A 254 -24.76 7.26 1.47
N GLU A 255 -24.73 8.52 1.91
CA GLU A 255 -24.61 9.70 1.07
C GLU A 255 -23.25 9.77 0.36
N THR A 256 -22.19 9.30 1.02
CA THR A 256 -20.87 9.18 0.39
C THR A 256 -20.88 8.12 -0.68
N ARG A 257 -21.50 6.95 -0.44
CA ARG A 257 -21.67 5.91 -1.47
C ARG A 257 -22.38 6.47 -2.70
N GLN A 258 -23.49 7.18 -2.50
CA GLN A 258 -24.24 7.77 -3.62
C GLN A 258 -23.35 8.70 -4.46
N LYS A 259 -22.61 9.62 -3.83
CA LYS A 259 -21.70 10.54 -4.51
C LYS A 259 -20.60 9.80 -5.29
N LEU A 260 -20.03 8.73 -4.71
CA LEU A 260 -19.00 7.91 -5.36
C LEU A 260 -19.54 7.24 -6.63
N LEU A 261 -20.74 6.66 -6.56
CA LEU A 261 -21.35 5.98 -7.70
C LEU A 261 -21.79 6.97 -8.79
N GLU A 262 -22.32 8.14 -8.43
CA GLU A 262 -22.66 9.20 -9.39
C GLU A 262 -21.41 9.74 -10.11
N ALA A 263 -20.32 9.96 -9.37
CA ALA A 263 -19.05 10.38 -9.96
C ALA A 263 -18.46 9.29 -10.87
N GLY A 264 -18.51 8.01 -10.43
CA GLY A 264 -18.11 6.87 -11.24
C GLY A 264 -18.93 6.73 -12.52
N ALA A 265 -20.23 6.95 -12.46
CA ALA A 265 -21.13 6.82 -13.61
C ALA A 265 -20.88 7.90 -14.67
N ARG A 266 -20.52 9.12 -14.22
CA ARG A 266 -20.09 10.19 -15.12
C ARG A 266 -18.71 9.93 -15.73
N ALA A 267 -17.79 9.39 -14.94
CA ALA A 267 -16.40 9.20 -15.37
C ALA A 267 -16.21 7.95 -16.26
N PHE A 268 -16.97 6.89 -16.00
CA PHE A 268 -16.81 5.56 -16.59
C PHE A 268 -18.17 4.97 -17.01
N PRO A 269 -18.93 5.65 -17.89
CA PRO A 269 -20.27 5.22 -18.29
C PRO A 269 -20.28 3.83 -18.95
N GLU A 270 -19.18 3.42 -19.56
CA GLU A 270 -18.98 2.11 -20.20
C GLU A 270 -19.03 0.93 -19.21
N LEU A 271 -18.85 1.19 -17.91
CA LEU A 271 -18.92 0.16 -16.87
C LEU A 271 -20.33 -0.06 -16.35
N LEU A 272 -21.29 0.79 -16.70
CA LEU A 272 -22.67 0.69 -16.21
C LEU A 272 -23.40 -0.50 -16.84
N ASP A 273 -24.36 -1.07 -16.09
CA ASP A 273 -25.23 -2.13 -16.62
C ASP A 273 -26.25 -1.60 -17.63
N ALA A 274 -27.09 -2.49 -18.19
CA ALA A 274 -28.13 -2.12 -19.14
C ALA A 274 -29.16 -1.09 -18.61
N ASN A 275 -29.23 -0.87 -17.30
CA ASN A 275 -30.08 0.14 -16.66
C ASN A 275 -29.31 1.42 -16.31
N GLY A 276 -28.06 1.55 -16.73
CA GLY A 276 -27.20 2.69 -16.43
C GLY A 276 -26.74 2.72 -14.97
N LYS A 277 -26.58 1.57 -14.31
CA LYS A 277 -26.25 1.49 -12.88
C LYS A 277 -25.03 0.63 -12.59
N PHE A 278 -24.39 0.93 -11.46
CA PHE A 278 -23.47 0.01 -10.81
C PHE A 278 -24.24 -0.93 -9.89
N ARG A 279 -23.94 -2.24 -9.98
CA ARG A 279 -24.45 -3.24 -9.04
C ARG A 279 -23.53 -3.30 -7.83
N VAL A 280 -23.90 -2.61 -6.76
CA VAL A 280 -23.16 -2.57 -5.49
C VAL A 280 -23.08 -3.96 -4.85
N ILE A 281 -21.87 -4.35 -4.44
CA ILE A 281 -21.61 -5.54 -3.63
C ILE A 281 -21.50 -5.15 -2.15
N ARG A 282 -20.62 -4.20 -1.83
CA ARG A 282 -20.43 -3.69 -0.47
C ARG A 282 -19.73 -2.34 -0.44
N ASP A 283 -19.95 -1.60 0.65
CA ASP A 283 -19.12 -0.46 1.02
C ASP A 283 -17.81 -0.92 1.68
N ILE A 284 -16.76 -0.14 1.50
CA ILE A 284 -15.48 -0.30 2.19
C ILE A 284 -15.20 0.97 2.98
N VAL A 285 -14.80 0.82 4.24
CA VAL A 285 -14.23 1.89 5.05
C VAL A 285 -12.89 1.42 5.61
N GLY A 286 -11.84 2.21 5.38
CA GLY A 286 -10.53 1.97 5.97
C GLY A 286 -9.88 3.28 6.39
N ARG A 287 -9.05 3.22 7.43
CA ARG A 287 -8.27 4.35 7.93
C ARG A 287 -6.82 4.16 7.53
N ARG A 288 -6.33 5.05 6.66
CA ARG A 288 -4.95 5.01 6.19
C ARG A 288 -4.04 5.51 7.31
N PRO A 289 -3.05 4.72 7.77
CA PRO A 289 -2.10 5.16 8.78
C PRO A 289 -1.06 6.06 8.13
N SER A 290 -1.33 7.36 8.16
CA SER A 290 -0.51 8.41 7.55
C SER A 290 0.42 9.04 8.58
N ARG A 291 1.46 9.71 8.08
CA ARG A 291 2.41 10.44 8.92
C ARG A 291 2.86 11.72 8.24
N THR A 292 2.97 12.80 8.99
CA THR A 292 3.54 14.07 8.50
C THR A 292 5.00 13.85 8.12
N GLY A 293 5.38 14.29 6.91
CA GLY A 293 6.71 14.04 6.35
C GLY A 293 6.90 12.64 5.74
N GLY A 294 5.83 11.85 5.61
CA GLY A 294 5.85 10.54 4.97
C GLY A 294 6.26 9.40 5.90
N ILE A 295 6.53 8.25 5.28
CA ILE A 295 6.89 7.02 5.97
C ILE A 295 8.12 7.22 6.87
N ARG A 296 8.04 6.75 8.11
CA ARG A 296 9.21 6.60 8.98
C ARG A 296 9.86 5.27 8.66
N LEU A 297 11.06 5.33 8.09
CA LEU A 297 11.85 4.20 7.64
C LEU A 297 13.32 4.43 8.01
N GLU A 298 13.71 3.95 9.18
CA GLU A 298 15.01 4.16 9.80
C GLU A 298 15.26 3.13 10.90
N ALA A 299 16.50 3.00 11.37
CA ALA A 299 16.87 2.14 12.48
C ALA A 299 17.37 2.96 13.68
N GLU A 300 17.03 2.50 14.87
CA GLU A 300 17.44 3.07 16.15
C GLU A 300 18.07 1.98 17.02
N VAL A 301 19.13 2.33 17.74
CA VAL A 301 19.73 1.49 18.77
C VAL A 301 19.37 2.09 20.13
N LEU A 302 18.67 1.31 20.94
CA LEU A 302 18.25 1.69 22.29
C LEU A 302 19.45 1.64 23.25
N GLU A 303 19.33 2.32 24.39
CA GLU A 303 20.41 2.40 25.40
C GLU A 303 20.91 1.02 25.88
N ASN A 304 20.03 0.03 25.91
CA ASN A 304 20.37 -1.35 26.29
C ASN A 304 20.95 -2.21 25.15
N GLY A 305 21.31 -1.59 24.02
CA GLY A 305 21.87 -2.24 22.83
C GLY A 305 20.86 -3.01 21.98
N ARG A 306 19.58 -3.02 22.35
CA ARG A 306 18.50 -3.56 21.50
C ARG A 306 18.27 -2.62 20.33
N ARG A 307 17.69 -3.15 19.26
CA ARG A 307 17.49 -2.43 18.01
C ARG A 307 16.02 -2.37 17.63
N VAL A 308 15.61 -1.22 17.11
CA VAL A 308 14.31 -1.01 16.49
C VAL A 308 14.50 -0.58 15.04
N ILE A 309 13.76 -1.16 14.11
CA ILE A 309 13.67 -0.69 12.73
C ILE A 309 12.24 -0.24 12.49
N HIS A 310 12.02 1.03 12.21
CA HIS A 310 10.70 1.59 11.95
C HIS A 310 10.35 1.46 10.48
N ALA A 311 9.10 1.09 10.17
CA ALA A 311 8.55 1.03 8.83
C ALA A 311 7.03 1.25 8.88
N TYR A 312 6.60 2.48 9.15
CA TYR A 312 5.19 2.83 9.35
C TYR A 312 4.86 4.26 8.85
N GLY A 313 3.57 4.60 8.77
CA GLY A 313 3.12 5.90 8.27
C GLY A 313 3.03 6.00 6.74
N ALA A 314 2.92 4.87 6.03
CA ALA A 314 2.89 4.81 4.56
C ALA A 314 1.58 5.34 3.92
N GLY A 315 0.60 5.74 4.72
CA GLY A 315 -0.65 6.35 4.26
C GLY A 315 -1.38 5.49 3.22
N GLY A 316 -1.72 6.10 2.09
CA GLY A 316 -2.44 5.44 1.00
C GLY A 316 -1.60 4.55 0.09
N ARG A 317 -0.28 4.48 0.30
CA ARG A 317 0.69 3.86 -0.62
C ARG A 317 1.35 2.60 -0.05
N GLY A 318 0.85 2.06 1.07
CA GLY A 318 1.48 0.93 1.76
C GLY A 318 1.65 -0.33 0.91
N VAL A 319 0.68 -0.66 0.04
CA VAL A 319 0.77 -1.81 -0.89
C VAL A 319 1.66 -1.47 -2.08
N GLU A 320 1.56 -0.24 -2.57
CA GLU A 320 2.35 0.29 -3.69
C GLU A 320 3.85 0.24 -3.42
N MET A 321 4.25 0.44 -2.17
CA MET A 321 5.65 0.48 -1.74
C MET A 321 6.09 -0.77 -0.94
N SER A 322 5.22 -1.78 -0.79
CA SER A 322 5.38 -2.82 0.24
C SER A 322 6.70 -3.58 0.15
N ARG A 323 7.10 -3.96 -1.06
CA ARG A 323 8.33 -4.70 -1.29
C ARG A 323 9.56 -3.81 -1.15
N GLY A 324 9.52 -2.60 -1.72
CA GLY A 324 10.61 -1.64 -1.59
C GLY A 324 10.89 -1.29 -0.12
N ILE A 325 9.84 -1.13 0.69
CA ILE A 325 9.96 -0.94 2.15
C ILE A 325 10.59 -2.18 2.79
N ALA A 326 10.13 -3.39 2.45
CA ALA A 326 10.71 -4.62 3.01
C ALA A 326 12.21 -4.78 2.69
N GLU A 327 12.63 -4.42 1.47
CA GLU A 327 14.03 -4.44 1.06
C GLU A 327 14.88 -3.42 1.83
N ALA A 328 14.39 -2.19 1.97
CA ALA A 328 15.05 -1.17 2.79
C ALA A 328 15.14 -1.59 4.27
N VAL A 329 14.11 -2.25 4.82
CA VAL A 329 14.17 -2.83 6.17
C VAL A 329 15.24 -3.92 6.27
N LEU A 330 15.39 -4.78 5.26
CA LEU A 330 16.43 -5.80 5.22
C LEU A 330 17.83 -5.18 5.14
N GLU A 331 18.01 -4.13 4.34
CA GLU A 331 19.25 -3.36 4.23
C GLU A 331 19.62 -2.75 5.59
N LEU A 332 18.67 -2.05 6.23
CA LEU A 332 18.83 -1.57 7.59
C LEU A 332 19.19 -2.71 8.53
N PHE A 333 18.47 -3.83 8.52
CA PHE A 333 18.77 -4.99 9.38
C PHE A 333 20.23 -5.44 9.25
N LYS A 334 20.75 -5.53 8.02
CA LYS A 334 22.12 -5.99 7.74
C LYS A 334 23.20 -4.96 8.11
N SER A 335 22.94 -3.66 8.03
CA SER A 335 23.93 -2.62 8.29
C SER A 335 24.29 -2.42 9.76
N GLY A 336 23.73 -3.20 10.69
CA GLY A 336 24.11 -3.16 12.11
C GLY A 336 23.73 -1.88 12.87
N GLY A 337 23.12 -0.89 12.22
CA GLY A 337 22.76 0.39 12.84
C GLY A 337 23.79 1.50 12.68
N ASP A 338 24.94 1.26 12.03
CA ASP A 338 25.93 2.29 11.68
C ASP A 338 25.51 3.11 10.45
N VAL A 339 24.26 3.57 10.43
CA VAL A 339 23.87 4.70 9.57
C VAL A 339 23.75 5.91 10.48
N GLN A 340 24.90 6.43 10.92
CA GLN A 340 24.98 7.82 11.32
C GLN A 340 24.51 8.64 10.12
N GLN A 341 23.30 9.21 10.22
CA GLN A 341 22.80 10.30 9.39
C GLN A 341 23.35 10.34 7.94
N GLU A 342 22.81 9.54 7.03
CA GLU A 342 22.67 10.01 5.65
C GLU A 342 21.58 11.09 5.64
N LYS A 343 21.92 12.26 6.19
CA LYS A 343 21.17 13.51 5.98
C LYS A 343 21.52 14.18 4.65
N ALA A 344 22.34 13.55 3.83
CA ALA A 344 22.61 13.98 2.47
C ALA A 344 22.93 12.74 1.62
N MET A 345 22.14 12.52 0.57
CA MET A 345 22.23 11.43 -0.41
C MET A 345 21.67 10.06 0.04
N LEU A 346 20.34 9.92 0.04
CA LEU A 346 19.60 8.77 -0.49
C LEU A 346 18.13 9.15 -0.76
#